data_AF-A0AB37I2F1-F1
#
_entry.id   AF-A0AB37I2F1-F1
#
_cell.length_a   1.000
_cell.length_b   1.000
_cell.length_c   1.000
_cell.angle_alpha   90.00
_cell.angle_beta   90.00
_cell.angle_gamma   90.00
#
_symmetry.space_group_name_H-M   'P 1'
#
loop_
_entity.id
_entity.type
_entity.pdbx_description
1 polymer ?
#
loop_
_entity_poly.entity_id
_entity_poly.type
_entity_poly.pdbx_seq_one_letter_code
_entity_poly.pdbx_strand_id
1 'polypeptide(L)'
;MSIDHLLMTPSPLGLDESAEALAGIEPDCLLRTDDTDTMVVLVHQLEGQPLLWITPSRLITDWNEMTRLLPENSQPPSRHLVYWTELHGPSSAPETAGRIARSLARIMDGWTIPFSGGQK
;
A
#
# COMPACT_ATOMS: atom_id res chain seq x y z
N MET A 1 -10.41 -8.85 -12.63
CA MET A 1 -8.95 -8.80 -12.42
C MET A 1 -8.72 -7.84 -11.27
N SER A 2 -8.05 -8.22 -10.19
CA SER A 2 -7.71 -7.25 -9.13
C SER A 2 -6.73 -6.22 -9.67
N ILE A 3 -6.74 -5.02 -9.08
CA ILE A 3 -5.77 -3.96 -9.36
C ILE A 3 -4.91 -3.87 -8.13
N ASP A 4 -3.85 -4.67 -8.13
CA ASP A 4 -2.97 -4.79 -6.98
C ASP A 4 -1.79 -3.84 -7.16
N HIS A 5 -1.36 -3.27 -6.03
CA HIS A 5 -0.19 -2.43 -5.94
C HIS A 5 0.75 -3.02 -4.90
N LEU A 6 2.04 -2.88 -5.14
CA LEU A 6 3.04 -3.13 -4.12
C LEU A 6 3.48 -1.81 -3.52
N LEU A 7 3.42 -1.70 -2.19
CA LEU A 7 3.94 -0.58 -1.41
C LEU A 7 5.26 -0.99 -0.77
N MET A 8 6.35 -0.28 -1.07
CA MET A 8 7.68 -0.51 -0.48
C MET A 8 8.08 0.68 0.38
N THR A 9 8.40 0.43 1.65
CA THR A 9 8.60 1.48 2.67
C THR A 9 9.76 1.14 3.60
N PRO A 10 10.43 2.15 4.19
CA PRO A 10 11.48 1.95 5.18
C PRO A 10 10.96 1.47 6.55
N SER A 11 9.65 1.52 6.79
CA SER A 11 8.99 1.11 8.02
C SER A 11 7.66 0.40 7.72
N PRO A 12 7.23 -0.55 8.56
CA PRO A 12 5.89 -1.13 8.45
C PRO A 12 4.82 -0.04 8.61
N LEU A 13 3.64 -0.26 8.04
CA LEU A 13 2.53 0.70 8.15
C LEU A 13 2.14 0.88 9.63
N GLY A 14 2.38 2.06 10.19
CA GLY A 14 2.03 2.42 11.58
C GLY A 14 0.60 2.92 11.62
N LEU A 15 -0.32 2.12 12.14
CA LEU A 15 -1.76 2.25 11.89
C LEU A 15 -2.38 3.58 12.35
N ASP A 16 -2.08 4.05 13.55
CA ASP A 16 -2.69 5.28 14.08
C ASP A 16 -2.14 6.53 13.37
N GLU A 17 -0.82 6.61 13.19
CA GLU A 17 -0.16 7.72 12.50
C GLU A 17 -0.50 7.76 11.00
N SER A 18 -0.63 6.59 10.36
CA SER A 18 -0.98 6.47 8.95
C SER A 18 -2.44 6.84 8.70
N ALA A 19 -3.35 6.51 9.63
CA ALA A 19 -4.76 6.87 9.51
C ALA A 19 -4.96 8.39 9.56
N GLU A 20 -4.34 9.07 10.51
CA GLU A 20 -4.38 10.53 10.62
C GLU A 20 -3.76 11.20 9.38
N ALA A 21 -2.60 10.73 8.94
CA ALA A 21 -1.92 11.26 7.76
C ALA A 21 -2.73 11.01 6.47
N LEU A 22 -3.37 9.85 6.34
CA LEU A 22 -4.22 9.54 5.19
C LEU A 22 -5.45 10.44 5.14
N ALA A 23 -6.12 10.68 6.27
CA ALA A 23 -7.24 11.61 6.34
C ALA A 23 -6.83 13.05 5.95
N GLY A 24 -5.58 13.44 6.21
CA GLY A 24 -5.04 14.74 5.78
C GLY A 24 -4.83 14.88 4.27
N ILE A 25 -4.62 13.78 3.54
CA ILE A 25 -4.37 13.79 2.08
C ILE A 25 -5.62 13.37 1.29
N GLU A 26 -6.37 12.41 1.81
CA GLU A 26 -7.58 11.82 1.23
C GLU A 26 -8.70 11.84 2.29
N PRO A 27 -9.36 12.99 2.51
CA PRO A 27 -10.34 13.16 3.60
C PRO A 27 -11.59 12.27 3.45
N ASP A 28 -11.86 11.79 2.23
CA ASP A 28 -12.93 10.85 1.95
C ASP A 28 -12.54 9.39 2.27
N CYS A 29 -11.31 9.13 2.73
CA CYS A 29 -10.82 7.80 3.07
C CYS A 29 -10.74 7.58 4.58
N LEU A 30 -11.01 6.36 5.01
CA LEU A 30 -10.83 5.89 6.39
C LEU A 30 -9.98 4.62 6.37
N LEU A 31 -8.91 4.57 7.16
CA LEU A 31 -8.14 3.36 7.39
C LEU A 31 -8.72 2.62 8.61
N ARG A 32 -9.04 1.34 8.46
CA ARG A 32 -9.59 0.49 9.53
C ARG A 32 -8.81 -0.82 9.61
N THR A 33 -8.48 -1.27 10.80
CA THR A 33 -7.90 -2.59 11.03
C THR A 33 -8.99 -3.56 11.46
N ASP A 34 -8.98 -4.79 10.95
CA ASP A 34 -9.83 -5.87 11.45
C ASP A 34 -9.13 -6.71 12.54
N ASP A 35 -9.82 -7.72 13.05
CA ASP A 35 -9.35 -8.62 14.10
C ASP A 35 -8.26 -9.62 13.63
N THR A 36 -7.93 -9.61 12.33
CA THR A 36 -6.87 -10.45 11.73
C THR A 36 -5.58 -9.69 11.44
N ASP A 37 -5.45 -8.45 11.96
CA ASP A 37 -4.40 -7.50 11.61
C ASP A 37 -4.38 -7.14 10.11
N THR A 38 -5.44 -7.49 9.36
CA THR A 38 -5.64 -7.05 7.99
C THR A 38 -6.22 -5.63 8.03
N MET A 39 -5.61 -4.73 7.28
CA MET A 39 -6.02 -3.33 7.25
C MET A 39 -6.81 -3.07 5.98
N VAL A 40 -7.81 -2.22 6.06
CA VAL A 40 -8.68 -1.87 4.94
C VAL A 40 -8.81 -0.37 4.81
N VAL A 41 -8.77 0.13 3.58
CA VAL A 41 -9.10 1.53 3.27
C VAL A 41 -10.53 1.59 2.75
N LEU A 42 -11.39 2.30 3.46
CA LEU A 42 -12.78 2.56 3.12
C LEU A 42 -12.89 3.94 2.48
N VAL A 43 -13.74 4.09 1.45
CA VAL A 43 -14.04 5.39 0.84
C VAL A 43 -15.50 5.74 1.08
N HIS A 44 -15.77 6.93 1.62
CA HIS A 44 -17.11 7.36 1.99
C HIS A 44 -18.11 7.36 0.80
N GLN A 45 -17.63 7.67 -0.41
CA GLN A 45 -18.46 7.63 -1.63
C GLN A 45 -18.82 6.20 -2.10
N LEU A 46 -18.10 5.18 -1.61
CA LEU A 46 -18.29 3.77 -1.98
C LEU A 46 -19.04 2.99 -0.88
N GLU A 47 -20.04 3.60 -0.25
CA GLU A 47 -21.00 2.97 0.67
C GLU A 47 -20.37 2.08 1.76
N GLY A 48 -19.20 2.47 2.30
CA GLY A 48 -18.53 1.73 3.36
C GLY A 48 -17.92 0.39 2.92
N GLN A 49 -17.80 0.15 1.60
CA GLN A 49 -17.04 -0.97 1.07
C GLN A 49 -15.54 -0.64 1.04
N PRO A 50 -14.66 -1.61 1.37
CA PRO A 50 -13.22 -1.43 1.26
C PRO A 50 -12.81 -1.30 -0.20
N LEU A 51 -11.99 -0.28 -0.48
CA LEU A 51 -11.37 -0.04 -1.78
C LEU A 51 -9.95 -0.62 -1.85
N LEU A 52 -9.26 -0.72 -0.70
CA LEU A 52 -7.99 -1.45 -0.61
C LEU A 52 -7.99 -2.39 0.59
N TRP A 53 -7.49 -3.61 0.39
CA TRP A 53 -7.05 -4.49 1.47
C TRP A 53 -5.54 -4.48 1.53
N ILE A 54 -5.00 -4.28 2.73
CA ILE A 54 -3.59 -4.14 2.99
C ILE A 54 -3.16 -5.38 3.75
N THR A 55 -2.26 -6.15 3.15
CA THR A 55 -1.64 -7.29 3.83
C THR A 55 -0.59 -6.82 4.84
N PRO A 56 -0.32 -7.59 5.90
CA PRO A 56 0.77 -7.27 6.81
C PRO A 56 2.11 -7.11 6.09
N SER A 57 2.85 -6.06 6.45
CA SER A 57 4.16 -5.77 5.86
C SER A 57 5.12 -6.95 6.08
N ARG A 58 5.88 -7.33 5.04
CA ARG A 58 6.97 -8.31 5.17
C ARG A 58 8.31 -7.64 4.92
N LEU A 59 9.32 -8.05 5.68
CA LEU A 59 10.68 -7.57 5.49
C LEU A 59 11.30 -8.25 4.26
N ILE A 60 11.86 -7.46 3.34
CA ILE A 60 12.67 -7.99 2.25
C ILE A 60 14.10 -8.18 2.78
N THR A 61 14.56 -9.42 2.78
CA THR A 61 15.94 -9.78 3.19
C THR A 61 16.86 -10.05 2.00
N ASP A 62 16.31 -10.27 0.80
CA ASP A 62 17.08 -10.48 -0.43
C ASP A 62 17.17 -9.19 -1.26
N TRP A 63 18.40 -8.73 -1.48
CA TRP A 63 18.69 -7.54 -2.28
C TRP A 63 18.30 -7.69 -3.76
N ASN A 64 18.42 -8.89 -4.33
CA ASN A 64 18.04 -9.12 -5.73
C ASN A 64 16.53 -9.00 -5.91
N GLU A 65 15.77 -9.50 -4.93
CA GLU A 65 14.32 -9.35 -4.91
C GLU A 65 13.91 -7.89 -4.77
N MET A 66 14.54 -7.14 -3.87
CA MET A 66 14.27 -5.71 -3.73
C MET A 66 14.55 -4.95 -5.03
N THR A 67 15.70 -5.17 -5.66
CA THR A 67 16.07 -4.48 -6.90
C THR A 67 15.09 -4.79 -8.05
N ARG A 68 14.58 -6.03 -8.11
CA ARG A 68 13.55 -6.44 -9.10
C ARG A 68 12.23 -5.71 -8.94
N LEU A 69 11.88 -5.34 -7.70
CA LEU A 69 10.59 -4.75 -7.35
C LEU A 69 10.60 -3.22 -7.38
N LEU A 70 11.77 -2.59 -7.33
CA LEU A 70 11.89 -1.15 -7.45
C LEU A 70 11.51 -0.66 -8.86
N PRO A 71 10.82 0.50 -8.98
CA PRO A 71 10.63 1.13 -10.28
C PRO A 71 11.99 1.43 -10.94
N GLU A 72 12.03 1.37 -12.28
CA GLU A 72 13.25 1.68 -13.04
C GLU A 72 13.80 3.07 -12.64
N ASN A 73 15.11 3.13 -12.39
CA ASN A 73 15.84 4.33 -11.92
C ASN A 73 15.52 4.79 -10.48
N SER A 74 14.79 4.01 -9.69
CA SER A 74 14.63 4.31 -8.27
C SER A 74 15.94 4.06 -7.52
N GLN A 75 16.31 4.97 -6.64
CA GLN A 75 17.36 4.67 -5.68
C GLN A 75 16.78 3.74 -4.62
N PRO A 76 17.44 2.62 -4.30
CA PRO A 76 17.02 1.79 -3.18
C PRO A 76 17.03 2.62 -1.89
N PRO A 77 16.15 2.32 -0.93
CA PRO A 77 16.20 2.90 0.40
C PRO A 77 17.63 2.84 0.94
N SER A 78 18.09 3.95 1.50
CA SER A 78 19.42 4.08 2.11
C SER A 78 19.63 3.17 3.33
N ARG A 79 18.64 2.33 3.69
CA ARG A 79 18.65 1.41 4.82
C ARG A 79 18.38 -0.01 4.34
N HIS A 80 19.13 -0.97 4.87
CA HIS A 80 19.06 -2.39 4.53
C HIS A 80 17.72 -3.08 4.88
N LEU A 81 16.73 -2.35 5.40
CA LEU A 81 15.44 -2.87 5.80
C LEU A 81 14.36 -2.17 4.97
N VAL A 82 13.84 -2.89 3.98
CA VAL A 82 12.70 -2.45 3.17
C VAL A 82 11.56 -3.40 3.48
N TYR A 83 10.44 -2.83 3.88
CA TYR A 83 9.19 -3.56 4.02
C TYR A 83 8.43 -3.44 2.72
N TRP A 84 7.82 -4.54 2.28
CA TRP A 84 6.81 -4.50 1.24
C TRP A 84 5.45 -4.85 1.81
N THR A 85 4.42 -4.28 1.22
CA THR A 85 3.03 -4.39 1.65
C THR A 85 2.19 -4.52 0.39
N GLU A 86 1.45 -5.62 0.26
CA GLU A 86 0.56 -5.79 -0.88
C GLU A 86 -0.74 -5.03 -0.60
N LEU A 87 -1.14 -4.18 -1.55
CA LEU A 87 -2.36 -3.42 -1.55
C LEU A 87 -3.28 -4.01 -2.61
N HIS A 88 -4.33 -4.69 -2.20
CA HIS A 88 -5.29 -5.32 -3.10
C HIS A 88 -6.47 -4.41 -3.37
N GLY A 89 -6.80 -4.15 -4.63
CA GLY A 89 -7.90 -3.27 -5.01
C GLY A 89 -8.87 -3.93 -6.00
N PRO A 90 -10.16 -3.56 -6.00
CA PRO A 90 -11.13 -4.10 -6.95
C PRO A 90 -10.94 -3.47 -8.34
N SER A 91 -11.17 -4.26 -9.41
CA SER A 91 -11.18 -3.74 -10.79
C SER A 91 -12.23 -2.68 -11.08
N SER A 92 -13.24 -2.53 -10.22
CA SER A 92 -14.32 -1.56 -10.41
C SER A 92 -13.89 -0.12 -10.18
N ALA A 93 -12.76 0.12 -9.50
CA ALA A 93 -12.27 1.45 -9.18
C ALA A 93 -10.73 1.56 -9.23
N PRO A 94 -10.09 1.24 -10.38
CA PRO A 94 -8.63 1.16 -10.54
C PRO A 94 -7.94 2.50 -10.25
N GLU A 95 -8.53 3.59 -10.72
CA GLU A 95 -7.95 4.93 -10.60
C GLU A 95 -7.93 5.40 -9.14
N THR A 96 -9.03 5.18 -8.42
CA THR A 96 -9.14 5.52 -6.99
C THR A 96 -8.21 4.65 -6.16
N ALA A 97 -8.17 3.34 -6.42
CA ALA A 97 -7.24 2.43 -5.75
C ALA A 97 -5.78 2.87 -5.95
N GLY A 98 -5.38 3.19 -7.19
CA GLY A 98 -4.04 3.69 -7.48
C GLY A 98 -3.74 5.06 -6.88
N ARG A 99 -4.74 5.95 -6.75
CA ARG A 99 -4.58 7.24 -6.06
C ARG A 99 -4.27 7.04 -4.58
N ILE A 100 -5.04 6.20 -3.90
CA ILE A 100 -4.83 5.89 -2.47
C ILE A 100 -3.49 5.19 -2.25
N ALA A 101 -3.12 4.23 -3.11
CA ALA A 101 -1.81 3.57 -3.03
C ALA A 101 -0.64 4.57 -3.10
N ARG A 102 -0.74 5.59 -3.98
CA ARG A 102 0.25 6.68 -4.06
C ARG A 102 0.25 7.57 -2.81
N SER A 103 -0.92 7.86 -2.25
CA SER A 103 -1.03 8.63 -1.01
C SER A 103 -0.39 7.88 0.16
N LEU A 104 -0.63 6.58 0.30
CA LEU A 104 0.04 5.72 1.29
C LEU A 104 1.56 5.69 1.10
N ALA A 105 2.04 5.54 -0.14
CA ALA A 105 3.48 5.61 -0.44
C ALA A 105 4.10 6.93 0.00
N ARG A 106 3.42 8.05 -0.24
CA ARG A 106 3.90 9.38 0.18
C ARG A 106 3.97 9.53 1.70
N ILE A 107 2.96 9.04 2.43
CA ILE A 107 2.92 9.10 3.90
C ILE A 107 4.06 8.29 4.50
N MET A 108 4.36 7.15 3.90
CA MET A 108 5.31 6.17 4.41
C MET A 108 6.74 6.37 3.92
N ASP A 109 7.04 7.48 3.24
CA ASP A 109 8.33 7.74 2.61
C ASP A 109 8.81 6.56 1.72
N GLY A 110 7.86 6.05 0.93
CA GLY A 110 8.02 4.84 0.12
C GLY A 110 7.60 5.02 -1.33
N TRP A 111 7.51 3.89 -2.04
CA TRP A 111 7.09 3.83 -3.43
C TRP A 111 5.94 2.87 -3.59
N THR A 112 5.12 3.13 -4.60
CA THR A 112 4.12 2.18 -5.06
C THR A 112 4.30 1.87 -6.53
N ILE A 113 4.15 0.59 -6.89
CA ILE A 113 4.11 0.14 -8.28
C ILE A 113 2.88 -0.72 -8.52
N PRO A 114 2.30 -0.70 -9.73
CA PRO A 114 1.36 -1.74 -10.13
C PRO A 114 2.03 -3.10 -9.99
N PHE A 115 1.34 -4.03 -9.35
CA PHE A 115 1.88 -5.35 -9.07
C PHE A 115 0.89 -6.40 -9.57
N SER A 116 1.34 -7.21 -10.51
CA SER A 116 0.63 -8.42 -10.90
C SER A 116 1.10 -9.56 -9.99
N GLY A 117 0.85 -9.42 -8.69
CA GLY A 117 1.10 -10.49 -7.72
C GLY A 117 0.25 -11.67 -8.09
N GLY A 118 0.84 -12.64 -8.80
CA GLY A 118 0.12 -13.68 -9.50
C GLY A 118 -0.87 -14.40 -8.58
N GLN A 119 -2.16 -14.15 -8.80
CA GLN A 119 -3.16 -15.18 -8.57
C GLN A 119 -2.89 -16.27 -9.62
N LYS A 120 -2.13 -17.28 -9.22
CA LYS A 120 -2.21 -18.61 -9.81
C LYS A 120 -3.20 -19.44 -9.00
#